data_AF-A0A357JJU7-F1
#
_entry.id   AF-A0A357JJU7-F1
#
_cell.length_a   1.000
_cell.length_b   1.000
_cell.length_c   1.000
_cell.angle_alpha   90.00
_cell.angle_beta   90.00
_cell.angle_gamma   90.00
#
_symmetry.space_group_name_H-M   'P 1'
#
loop_
_entity.id
_entity.type
_entity.pdbx_description
1 polymer ?
#
loop_
_entity_poly.entity_id
_entity_poly.type
_entity_poly.pdbx_seq_one_letter_code
_entity_poly.pdbx_strand_id
1 'polypeptide(L)' 'VKALRSQDINVKGMVAIFSYGFELATQNFVDNDVELTTISDYDSLIKQAVAREYVPEEDLNTLESWRKNPSEWNAK' A
#
# COMPACT_ATOMS: atom_id res chain seq x y z
N VAL A 1 6.68 -0.45 -15.51
CA VAL A 1 6.51 -1.67 -16.34
C VAL A 1 6.37 -1.41 -17.84
N LYS A 2 5.62 -0.38 -18.29
CA LYS A 2 5.44 -0.05 -19.72
C LYS A 2 6.77 0.10 -20.49
N ALA A 3 7.75 0.82 -19.92
CA ALA A 3 9.06 0.97 -20.53
C ALA A 3 9.79 -0.37 -20.77
N LEU A 4 9.73 -1.31 -19.81
CA LEU A 4 10.34 -2.64 -19.97
C LEU A 4 9.64 -3.44 -21.07
N ARG A 5 8.30 -3.43 -21.09
CA ARG A 5 7.51 -4.11 -22.12
C ARG A 5 7.74 -3.54 -23.52
N SER A 6 7.99 -2.23 -23.64
CA SER A 6 8.34 -1.60 -24.94
C SER A 6 9.70 -2.04 -25.49
N GLN A 7 10.51 -2.73 -24.69
CA GLN A 7 11.79 -3.31 -25.07
C GLN A 7 11.71 -4.84 -25.15
N ASP A 8 10.51 -5.40 -25.30
CA ASP A 8 10.22 -6.84 -25.34
C ASP A 8 10.72 -7.63 -24.11
N ILE A 9 10.89 -6.96 -22.97
CA ILE A 9 11.31 -7.60 -21.72
C ILE A 9 10.09 -8.28 -21.08
N ASN A 10 10.25 -9.56 -20.74
CA ASN A 10 9.25 -10.35 -20.03
C ASN A 10 9.18 -9.94 -18.54
N VAL A 11 8.19 -9.11 -18.20
CA VAL A 11 7.93 -8.70 -16.82
C VAL A 11 7.18 -9.81 -16.08
N LYS A 12 7.86 -10.45 -15.12
CA LYS A 12 7.28 -11.53 -14.30
C LYS A 12 6.41 -11.05 -13.13
N GLY A 13 6.60 -9.80 -12.70
CA GLY A 13 5.94 -9.24 -11.52
C GLY A 13 6.78 -8.12 -10.91
N MET A 14 6.36 -7.64 -9.76
CA MET A 14 7.04 -6.65 -8.95
C MET A 14 7.15 -7.12 -7.50
N VAL A 15 8.33 -6.92 -6.90
CA VAL A 15 8.53 -7.13 -5.47
C VAL A 15 8.87 -5.79 -4.84
N ALA A 16 8.23 -5.46 -3.71
CA ALA A 16 8.52 -4.26 -2.95
C ALA A 16 8.71 -4.59 -1.46
N ILE A 17 9.43 -3.73 -0.74
CA ILE A 17 9.62 -3.88 0.71
C ILE A 17 8.31 -3.59 1.44
N PHE A 18 7.56 -2.58 0.98
CA PHE A 18 6.41 -2.06 1.69
C PHE A 18 5.33 -1.56 0.72
N SER A 19 4.05 -1.70 1.10
CA SER A 19 2.92 -1.09 0.39
C SER A 19 1.95 -0.41 1.35
N TYR A 20 1.41 0.74 0.94
CA TYR A 20 0.33 1.41 1.66
C TYR A 20 -1.04 0.76 1.47
N GLY A 21 -1.17 -0.18 0.52
CA GLY A 21 -2.43 -0.89 0.27
C GLY A 21 -3.56 0.01 -0.27
N PHE A 22 -3.23 1.06 -1.02
CA PHE A 22 -4.23 1.90 -1.68
C PHE A 22 -4.92 1.14 -2.81
N GLU A 23 -6.25 1.22 -2.85
CA GLU A 23 -7.06 0.52 -3.87
C GLU A 23 -6.69 0.93 -5.29
N LEU A 24 -6.41 2.22 -5.51
CA LEU A 24 -5.91 2.72 -6.79
C LEU A 24 -4.61 2.02 -7.22
N ALA A 25 -3.69 1.78 -6.28
CA ALA A 25 -2.45 1.08 -6.59
C ALA A 25 -2.75 -0.38 -6.97
N THR A 26 -3.58 -1.08 -6.19
CA THR A 26 -4.02 -2.46 -6.48
C THR A 26 -4.65 -2.57 -7.86
N GLN A 27 -5.58 -1.68 -8.21
CA GLN A 27 -6.24 -1.69 -9.52
C GLN A 27 -5.24 -1.45 -10.64
N ASN A 28 -4.30 -0.52 -10.48
CA ASN A 28 -3.25 -0.28 -11.49
C ASN A 28 -2.37 -1.51 -11.75
N PHE A 29 -2.04 -2.30 -10.72
CA PHE A 29 -1.27 -3.54 -10.90
C PHE A 29 -2.09 -4.61 -11.64
N VAL A 30 -3.37 -4.78 -11.27
CA VAL A 30 -4.31 -5.69 -11.95
C VAL A 30 -4.52 -5.30 -13.41
N ASP A 31 -4.81 -4.03 -13.69
CA ASP A 31 -5.05 -3.51 -15.06
C ASP A 31 -3.82 -3.64 -15.97
N ASN A 32 -2.63 -3.69 -15.38
CA ASN A 32 -1.40 -3.90 -16.12
C ASN A 32 -0.95 -5.36 -16.13
N ASP A 33 -1.71 -6.31 -15.57
CA ASP A 33 -1.32 -7.72 -15.47
C ASP A 33 0.09 -7.87 -14.85
N VAL A 34 0.27 -7.26 -13.68
CA VAL A 34 1.53 -7.30 -12.92
C VAL A 34 1.21 -7.74 -11.50
N GLU A 35 1.67 -8.93 -11.13
CA GLU A 35 1.62 -9.38 -9.74
C GLU A 35 2.55 -8.51 -8.87
N LEU A 36 2.03 -7.97 -7.77
CA LEU A 36 2.81 -7.26 -6.75
C LEU A 36 2.89 -8.13 -5.50
N THR A 37 4.12 -8.45 -5.08
CA THR A 37 4.39 -9.07 -3.77
C THR A 37 5.12 -8.09 -2.88
N THR A 38 4.63 -7.87 -1.66
CA THR A 38 5.29 -6.99 -0.68
C THR A 38 5.73 -7.75 0.55
N ILE A 39 6.88 -7.37 1.11
CA ILE A 39 7.40 -7.96 2.36
C ILE A 39 6.54 -7.52 3.56
N SER A 40 6.06 -6.28 3.55
CA SER A 40 5.18 -5.72 4.58
C SER A 40 4.19 -4.73 3.98
N ASP A 41 3.22 -4.31 4.78
CA ASP A 41 2.18 -3.36 4.40
C ASP A 41 1.80 -2.45 5.57
N TYR A 42 1.02 -1.42 5.27
CA TYR A 42 0.60 -0.42 6.24
C TYR A 42 -0.28 -0.98 7.36
N ASP A 43 -1.13 -1.97 7.07
CA ASP A 43 -1.97 -2.62 8.08
C ASP A 43 -1.10 -3.33 9.13
N SER A 44 -0.11 -4.10 8.66
CA SER A 44 0.89 -4.75 9.51
C SER A 44 1.71 -3.72 10.31
N LEU A 45 2.12 -2.61 9.69
CA LEU A 45 2.88 -1.55 10.33
C LEU A 45 2.12 -0.91 11.48
N ILE A 46 0.87 -0.49 11.26
CA ILE A 46 0.09 0.23 12.28
C ILE A 46 -0.27 -0.68 13.44
N LYS A 47 -0.64 -1.95 13.18
CA LYS A 47 -0.84 -2.95 14.24
C LYS A 47 0.40 -3.10 15.14
N GLN A 48 1.59 -3.13 14.53
CA GLN A 48 2.85 -3.19 15.29
C GLN A 48 3.17 -1.88 16.02
N ALA A 49 2.82 -0.73 15.45
CA ALA A 49 3.03 0.57 16.08
C ALA A 49 2.17 0.74 17.34
N VAL A 50 0.90 0.32 17.30
CA VAL A 50 0.00 0.29 18.47
C VAL A 50 0.51 -0.69 19.52
N ALA A 51 0.86 -1.92 19.12
CA ALA A 51 1.35 -2.95 20.04
C ALA A 51 2.65 -2.57 20.75
N ARG A 52 3.43 -1.65 20.17
CA ARG A 52 4.70 -1.14 20.72
C ARG A 52 4.56 0.24 21.34
N GLU A 53 3.32 0.74 21.49
CA GLU A 53 3.01 2.05 22.10
C GLU A 53 3.66 3.24 21.37
N TYR A 54 4.03 3.09 20.10
CA TYR A 54 4.45 4.21 19.25
C TYR A 54 3.26 5.05 18.78
N VAL A 55 2.06 4.46 18.77
CA VAL A 55 0.81 5.07 18.36
C VAL A 55 -0.25 4.73 19.43
N PRO A 56 -0.97 5.71 19.97
CA PRO A 56 -2.12 5.46 20.83
C PRO A 56 -3.18 4.59 20.13
N GLU A 57 -3.79 3.64 20.84
CA GLU A 57 -4.83 2.79 20.25
C GLU A 57 -6.04 3.60 19.74
N GLU A 58 -6.34 4.73 20.39
CA GLU A 58 -7.38 5.67 19.98
C GLU A 58 -7.15 6.29 18.58
N ASP A 59 -5.88 6.42 18.16
CA ASP A 59 -5.50 6.96 16.85
C ASP A 59 -5.63 5.93 15.73
N LEU A 60 -5.80 4.65 16.05
CA LEU A 60 -5.88 3.55 15.07
C LEU A 60 -6.99 3.80 14.04
N ASN A 61 -8.19 4.16 14.52
CA ASN A 61 -9.34 4.42 13.66
C ASN A 61 -9.09 5.62 12.72
N THR A 62 -8.43 6.65 13.23
CA THR A 62 -8.09 7.85 12.46
C THR A 62 -7.08 7.52 11.35
N LEU A 63 -6.06 6.74 11.65
CA LEU A 63 -5.03 6.30 10.71
C LEU A 63 -5.58 5.33 9.65
N GLU A 64 -6.48 4.44 10.04
CA GLU A 64 -7.20 3.57 9.10
C GLU A 64 -8.11 4.36 8.16
N SER A 65 -8.80 5.38 8.69
CA SER A 65 -9.66 6.27 7.91
C SER A 65 -8.84 7.06 6.88
N TRP A 66 -7.71 7.63 7.30
CA TRP A 66 -6.75 8.27 6.41
C TRP A 66 -6.30 7.32 5.28
N ARG A 67 -5.92 6.09 5.62
CA ARG A 67 -5.46 5.11 4.63
C ARG A 67 -6.51 4.79 3.56
N LYS A 68 -7.80 4.75 3.93
CA LYS A 68 -8.90 4.43 3.01
C LYS A 68 -9.14 5.54 1.97
N ASN A 69 -9.08 6.79 2.38
CA ASN A 69 -9.30 7.92 1.47
C ASN A 69 -8.42 9.12 1.85
N PRO A 70 -7.10 9.03 1.60
CA PRO A 70 -6.16 10.06 2.04
C PRO A 70 -6.38 11.41 1.36
N SER A 71 -7.00 11.41 0.17
CA SER A 71 -7.34 12.63 -0.60
C SER A 71 -8.48 13.43 -0.01
N GLU A 72 -9.43 12.78 0.67
CA GLU A 72 -10.59 13.43 1.29
C GLU A 72 -10.53 13.41 2.82
N TRP A 73 -9.40 13.00 3.39
CA TRP A 73 -9.20 12.93 4.82
C TRP A 73 -9.19 14.33 5.42
N ASN A 74 -10.31 14.69 6.07
CA ASN A 74 -10.41 15.92 6.84
C ASN A 74 -9.84 15.67 8.24
N ALA A 75 -8.58 16.06 8.45
CA ALA A 75 -8.01 16.23 9.78
C ALA A 75 -8.68 17.44 10.44
N LYS A 76 -9.84 17.22 11.08
CA LYS A 76 -10.48 18.20 11.96
C LYS A 76 -10.58 17.63 13.36
#